data_AF-A0A957WXN5-F1
#
_entry.id   AF-A0A957WXN5-F1
#
_cell.length_a   1.000
_cell.length_b   1.000
_cell.length_c   1.000
_cell.angle_alpha   90.00
_cell.angle_beta   90.00
_cell.angle_gamma   90.00
#
_symmetry.space_group_name_H-M   'P 1'
#
loop_
_entity.id
_entity.type
_entity.pdbx_description
1 polymer ?
#
loop_
_entity_poly.entity_id
_entity_poly.type
_entity_poly.pdbx_seq_one_letter_code
_entity_poly.pdbx_strand_id
1 'polypeptide(L)'
;PGPRWVLNHEPHEPAVGYALTGHLHPAVQLTGKGRQSLKLPCFWFGAKCGVLPAFSAFVDHGTIRPRQGEQIFVVADDRVIAM
;
A
#
# COMPACT_ATOMS: atom_id res chain seq x y z
N PRO A 1 -27.75 7.24 5.33
CA PRO A 1 -26.42 7.36 4.69
C PRO A 1 -25.36 6.57 5.48
N GLY A 2 -24.64 5.65 4.83
CA GLY A 2 -23.57 4.87 5.48
C GLY A 2 -22.26 5.65 5.65
N PRO A 3 -21.27 5.09 6.37
CA PRO A 3 -19.98 5.73 6.56
C PRO A 3 -19.24 5.88 5.23
N ARG A 4 -18.55 7.01 5.03
CA ARG A 4 -17.66 7.19 3.87
C ARG A 4 -16.36 6.39 4.01
N TRP A 5 -15.85 6.27 5.24
CA TRP A 5 -14.60 5.59 5.56
C TRP A 5 -14.85 4.46 6.56
N VAL A 6 -14.20 3.32 6.34
CA VAL A 6 -14.16 2.17 7.26
C VAL A 6 -12.71 1.97 7.67
N LEU A 7 -12.39 2.10 8.96
CA LEU A 7 -11.03 1.92 9.46
C LEU A 7 -10.91 0.51 10.06
N ASN A 8 -9.96 -0.29 9.59
CA ASN A 8 -9.76 -1.64 10.10
C ASN A 8 -8.29 -2.05 10.05
N HIS A 9 -7.86 -2.98 10.90
CA HIS A 9 -6.49 -3.50 10.82
C HIS A 9 -6.31 -4.37 9.56
N GLU A 10 -7.18 -5.35 9.39
CA GLU A 10 -7.09 -6.33 8.29
C GLU A 10 -7.80 -5.82 7.01
N PRO A 11 -7.19 -5.98 5.83
CA PRO A 11 -7.83 -5.65 4.55
C PRO A 11 -9.12 -6.42 4.34
N HIS A 12 -10.16 -5.69 3.94
CA HIS A 12 -11.43 -6.26 3.49
C HIS A 12 -12.15 -5.25 2.60
N GLU A 13 -13.08 -5.73 1.77
CA GLU A 13 -13.97 -4.85 1.01
C GLU A 13 -15.30 -4.69 1.78
N PRO A 14 -15.60 -3.48 2.30
CA PRO A 14 -16.84 -3.26 3.03
C PRO A 14 -18.03 -3.20 2.07
N ALA A 15 -19.21 -3.56 2.55
CA ALA A 15 -20.46 -3.45 1.79
C ALA A 15 -20.82 -1.98 1.47
N VAL A 16 -20.43 -1.05 2.36
CA VAL A 16 -20.65 0.40 2.21
C VAL A 16 -19.41 1.15 2.69
N GLY A 17 -19.00 2.17 1.93
CA GLY A 17 -17.83 3.00 2.24
C GLY A 17 -16.54 2.51 1.59
N TYR A 18 -15.42 3.12 1.97
CA TYR A 18 -14.08 2.75 1.53
C TYR A 18 -13.20 2.36 2.73
N ALA A 19 -12.55 1.21 2.66
CA ALA A 19 -11.70 0.73 3.74
C ALA A 19 -10.28 1.33 3.68
N LEU A 20 -9.79 1.81 4.83
CA LEU A 20 -8.37 2.11 5.03
C LEU A 20 -7.82 1.11 6.05
N THR A 21 -6.84 0.32 5.63
CA THR A 21 -6.35 -0.83 6.40
C THR A 21 -4.83 -0.89 6.50
N GLY A 22 -4.33 -1.80 7.33
CA GLY A 22 -2.90 -2.08 7.49
C GLY A 22 -2.61 -3.57 7.31
N HIS A 23 -1.93 -4.16 8.29
CA HIS A 23 -1.60 -5.59 8.42
C HIS A 23 -0.61 -6.16 7.39
N LEU A 24 -0.78 -5.90 6.09
CA LEU A 24 0.04 -6.53 5.04
C LEU A 24 1.43 -5.91 4.86
N HIS A 25 1.64 -4.70 5.36
CA HIS A 25 2.89 -3.94 5.21
C HIS A 25 3.37 -3.88 3.75
N PRO A 26 2.54 -3.37 2.82
CA PRO A 26 2.81 -3.43 1.39
C PRO A 26 4.11 -2.71 1.04
N ALA A 27 4.89 -3.34 0.17
CA ALA A 27 6.07 -2.75 -0.44
C ALA A 27 6.16 -3.12 -1.92
N VAL A 28 6.85 -2.29 -2.68
CA VAL A 28 7.24 -2.60 -4.07
C VAL A 28 8.74 -2.79 -4.16
N GLN A 29 9.13 -3.67 -5.07
CA GLN A 29 10.53 -3.90 -5.40
C GLN A 29 10.89 -3.09 -6.64
N LEU A 30 11.74 -2.08 -6.47
CA LEU A 30 12.32 -1.31 -7.56
C LEU A 30 13.65 -1.94 -7.97
N THR A 31 13.91 -1.99 -9.28
CA THR A 31 15.17 -2.51 -9.83
C THR A 31 15.85 -1.41 -10.64
N GLY A 32 17.07 -1.07 -10.26
CA GLY A 32 17.88 -0.02 -10.88
C GLY A 32 18.96 -0.56 -11.81
N LYS A 33 19.72 0.35 -12.39
CA LYS A 33 20.92 0.01 -13.18
C LYS A 33 21.94 -0.73 -12.30
N GLY A 34 22.69 -1.66 -12.88
CA GLY A 34 23.70 -2.42 -12.15
C GLY A 34 23.14 -3.50 -11.21
N ARG A 35 21.90 -3.98 -11.43
CA ARG A 35 21.24 -5.03 -10.64
C ARG A 35 20.97 -4.64 -9.18
N GLN A 36 20.98 -3.34 -8.87
CA GLN A 36 20.54 -2.84 -7.57
C GLN A 36 19.04 -3.06 -7.43
N SER A 37 18.60 -3.50 -6.26
CA SER A 37 17.20 -3.63 -5.95
C SER A 37 16.91 -3.00 -4.59
N LEU A 38 15.84 -2.22 -4.53
CA LEU A 38 15.33 -1.59 -3.32
C LEU A 38 13.91 -2.06 -3.08
N LYS A 39 13.61 -2.41 -1.84
CA LYS A 39 12.25 -2.70 -1.39
C LYS A 39 11.78 -1.50 -0.59
N LEU A 40 10.78 -0.80 -1.11
CA LEU A 40 10.27 0.42 -0.51
C LEU A 40 8.81 0.24 -0.10
N PRO A 41 8.41 0.69 1.10
CA PRO A 41 7.03 0.66 1.52
C PRO A 41 6.18 1.53 0.58
N CYS A 42 4.91 1.18 0.42
CA CYS A 42 4.00 1.92 -0.43
C CYS A 42 2.60 2.05 0.16
N PHE A 43 1.88 3.08 -0.25
CA PHE A 43 0.42 3.07 -0.18
C PHE A 43 -0.10 2.27 -1.38
N TRP A 44 -1.09 1.43 -1.14
CA TRP A 44 -1.72 0.61 -2.16
C TRP A 44 -3.23 0.82 -2.13
N PHE A 45 -3.78 1.44 -3.17
CA PHE A 45 -5.20 1.74 -3.26
C PHE A 45 -5.88 0.93 -4.36
N GLY A 46 -6.84 0.10 -3.98
CA GLY A 46 -7.80 -0.52 -4.89
C GLY A 46 -9.12 0.24 -4.94
N ALA A 47 -10.12 -0.36 -5.58
CA ALA A 47 -11.42 0.27 -5.81
C ALA A 47 -12.24 0.53 -4.52
N LYS A 48 -12.09 -0.33 -3.49
CA LYS A 48 -12.86 -0.26 -2.23
C LYS A 48 -12.02 -0.36 -0.96
N CYS A 49 -10.74 -0.66 -1.09
CA CYS A 49 -9.84 -0.87 0.04
C CYS A 49 -8.46 -0.28 -0.30
N GLY A 50 -7.91 0.48 0.63
CA GLY A 50 -6.55 0.99 0.61
C GLY A 50 -5.74 0.41 1.75
N VAL A 51 -4.53 -0.03 1.48
CA VAL A 51 -3.58 -0.58 2.45
C VAL A 51 -2.47 0.44 2.68
N LEU A 52 -2.31 0.84 3.93
CA LEU A 52 -1.29 1.79 4.38
C LEU A 52 0.05 1.08 4.59
N PRO A 53 1.18 1.75 4.32
CA PRO A 53 2.49 1.22 4.66
C PRO A 53 2.62 1.07 6.18
N ALA A 54 3.51 0.18 6.61
CA ALA A 54 3.87 0.13 8.02
C ALA A 54 4.62 1.40 8.43
N PHE A 55 4.33 1.89 9.63
CA PHE A 55 5.04 3.04 10.21
C PHE A 55 6.45 2.68 10.71
N SER A 56 6.70 1.41 11.01
CA SER A 56 8.00 0.94 11.48
C SER A 56 8.85 0.39 10.33
N ALA A 57 10.16 0.64 10.40
CA ALA A 57 11.14 0.10 9.45
C ALA A 57 11.50 -1.38 9.68
N PHE A 58 10.95 -2.00 10.73
CA PHE A 58 11.37 -3.31 11.24
C PHE A 58 10.39 -4.46 10.94
N VAL A 59 9.42 -4.24 10.06
CA VAL A 59 8.47 -5.29 9.70
C VAL A 59 8.87 -5.97 8.39
N ASP A 60 8.59 -7.27 8.33
CA ASP A 60 8.61 -7.95 7.04
C ASP A 60 7.51 -7.35 6.16
N HIS A 61 7.91 -6.99 4.95
CA HIS A 61 7.08 -6.29 4.00
C HIS A 61 6.52 -7.28 2.98
N GLY A 62 5.22 -7.28 2.74
CA GLY A 62 4.65 -8.04 1.62
C GLY A 62 5.01 -7.36 0.29
N THR A 63 5.86 -7.97 -0.55
CA THR A 63 6.07 -7.46 -1.91
C THR A 63 4.79 -7.66 -2.71
N ILE A 64 4.15 -6.57 -3.10
CA ILE A 64 2.92 -6.62 -3.91
C ILE A 64 3.23 -6.48 -5.40
N ARG A 65 2.32 -7.02 -6.22
CA ARG A 65 2.26 -6.74 -7.66
C ARG A 65 0.91 -6.10 -7.95
N PRO A 66 0.87 -4.79 -8.25
CA PRO A 66 -0.39 -4.11 -8.49
C PRO A 66 -1.12 -4.72 -9.69
N ARG A 67 -2.45 -4.80 -9.57
CA ARG A 67 -3.35 -5.18 -10.66
C ARG A 67 -3.79 -3.94 -11.42
N GLN A 68 -4.34 -4.14 -12.62
CA GLN A 68 -4.89 -3.05 -13.42
C GLN A 68 -5.96 -2.28 -12.62
N GLY A 69 -5.84 -0.95 -12.58
CA GLY A 69 -6.76 -0.07 -11.86
C GLY A 69 -6.42 0.16 -10.39
N GLU A 70 -5.39 -0.51 -9.86
CA GLU A 70 -4.85 -0.21 -8.53
C GLU A 70 -3.79 0.89 -8.63
N GLN A 71 -3.75 1.77 -7.63
CA GLN A 71 -2.80 2.88 -7.57
C GLN A 71 -1.76 2.61 -6.48
N ILE A 72 -0.49 2.74 -6.84
CA ILE A 72 0.63 2.57 -5.91
C ILE A 72 1.36 3.90 -5.74
N PHE A 73 1.62 4.26 -4.49
CA PHE A 73 2.43 5.41 -4.15
C PHE A 73 3.57 4.97 -3.24
N VAL A 74 4.80 5.06 -3.74
CA VAL A 74 6.01 4.64 -3.02
C VAL A 74 6.44 5.73 -2.05
N VAL A 75 6.81 5.34 -0.84
CA VAL A 75 7.44 6.24 0.14
C VAL A 75 8.95 6.18 -0.06
N ALA A 76 9.53 7.30 -0.48
CA ALA A 76 10.96 7.46 -0.73
C ALA A 76 11.47 8.65 0.10
N ASP A 77 12.04 8.35 1.27
CA ASP A 77 12.46 9.33 2.26
C ASP A 77 11.34 10.32 2.63
N ASP A 78 11.50 11.59 2.27
CA ASP A 78 10.54 12.67 2.53
C ASP A 78 9.51 12.86 1.40
N ARG A 79 9.45 11.92 0.44
CA ARG A 79 8.62 12.03 -0.76
C ARG A 79 7.68 10.84 -0.93
N VAL A 80 6.57 11.14 -1.60
CA VAL A 80 5.62 10.16 -2.10
C VAL A 80 5.63 10.23 -3.63
N ILE A 81 5.91 9.09 -4.28
CA ILE A 81 6.05 9.00 -5.74
C ILE A 81 4.99 8.04 -6.29
N ALA A 82 4.17 8.51 -7.23
CA ALA A 82 3.24 7.65 -7.96
C ALA A 82 4.00 6.74 -8.93
N MET A 83 3.65 5.45 -8.95
CA MET A 83 4.27 4.44 -9.82
C MET A 83 3.46 4.18 -11.09
#